data_AF-A0A6V7FDZ3-F1
#
_entry.id   AF-A0A6V7FDZ3-F1
#
_cell.length_a   1.000
_cell.length_b   1.000
_cell.length_c   1.000
_cell.angle_alpha   90.00
_cell.angle_beta   90.00
_cell.angle_gamma   90.00
#
_symmetry.space_group_name_H-M   'P 1'
#
loop_
_entity.id
_entity.type
_entity.pdbx_description
1 polymer ?
#
loop_
_entity_poly.entity_id
_entity_poly.type
_entity_poly.pdbx_seq_one_letter_code
_entity_poly.pdbx_strand_id
1 'polypeptide(L)'
;MQTDATFTAPRFVVIEPVRSFDNTSLQDWIARRLAPECEVYTDGLACFRRLEDAGHAHTTLDTGGGRAATETAGARWLNVVLGNLKRAISGVYHAIAQGKYARRYLGEAAYRFNRRFRLREMLPRLATAMMQSTPCPEPVLRAASNFHG
;
A
#
# COMPACT_ATOMS: atom_id res chain seq x y z
N MET A 1 -5.64 0.01 2.75
CA MET A 1 -5.30 -0.78 3.97
C MET A 1 -6.53 -1.59 4.33
N GLN A 2 -6.37 -2.85 4.72
CA GLN A 2 -7.47 -3.66 5.25
C GLN A 2 -7.39 -3.69 6.78
N THR A 3 -8.51 -3.44 7.45
CA THR A 3 -8.67 -3.56 8.90
C THR A 3 -9.44 -4.82 9.28
N ASP A 4 -9.50 -5.10 10.58
CA ASP A 4 -10.56 -5.94 11.14
C ASP A 4 -11.93 -5.24 11.06
N ALA A 5 -13.00 -6.00 11.34
CA ALA A 5 -14.38 -5.52 11.30
C ALA A 5 -14.67 -4.39 12.30
N THR A 6 -13.80 -4.22 13.31
CA THR A 6 -13.92 -3.22 14.38
C THR A 6 -13.04 -1.98 14.14
N PHE A 7 -12.29 -1.91 13.04
CA PHE A 7 -11.32 -0.85 12.74
C PHE A 7 -10.26 -0.62 13.84
N THR A 8 -10.03 -1.64 14.68
CA THR A 8 -9.16 -1.58 15.85
C THR A 8 -7.73 -1.95 15.55
N ALA A 9 -7.47 -2.68 14.45
CA ALA A 9 -6.11 -2.97 14.01
C ALA A 9 -6.01 -3.15 12.48
N PRO A 10 -4.94 -2.62 11.85
CA PRO A 10 -4.66 -2.92 10.46
C PRO A 10 -4.25 -4.39 10.31
N ARG A 11 -4.75 -5.11 9.33
CA ARG A 11 -4.35 -6.50 9.06
C ARG A 11 -3.33 -6.56 7.93
N PHE A 12 -3.71 -6.00 6.79
CA PHE A 12 -2.93 -6.01 5.57
C PHE A 12 -2.84 -4.62 4.95
N VAL A 13 -1.75 -4.37 4.25
CA VAL A 13 -1.52 -3.13 3.50
C VAL A 13 -1.12 -3.47 2.07
N VAL A 14 -1.63 -2.66 1.16
CA VAL A 14 -1.15 -2.56 -0.22
C VAL A 14 -0.53 -1.17 -0.32
N ILE A 15 0.74 -1.12 -0.72
CA ILE A 15 1.51 0.12 -0.85
C ILE A 15 2.30 -0.01 -2.14
N GLU A 16 1.97 0.79 -3.14
CA GLU A 16 2.58 0.73 -4.46
C GLU A 16 2.60 2.10 -5.12
N PRO A 17 3.56 2.39 -6.01
CA PRO A 17 3.55 3.63 -6.76
C PRO A 17 2.44 3.57 -7.83
N VAL A 18 1.69 4.66 -7.95
CA VAL A 18 0.71 4.89 -9.03
C VAL A 18 1.32 5.85 -10.05
N ARG A 19 0.97 5.69 -11.32
CA ARG A 19 1.56 6.48 -12.43
C ARG A 19 1.29 7.96 -12.26
N SER A 20 0.09 8.30 -11.83
CA SER A 20 -0.40 9.65 -11.66
C SER A 20 -1.55 9.65 -10.66
N PHE A 21 -1.89 10.83 -10.14
CA PHE A 21 -3.07 11.04 -9.32
C PHE A 21 -4.25 11.44 -10.23
N ASP A 22 -4.66 10.51 -11.08
CA ASP A 22 -5.75 10.67 -12.04
C ASP A 22 -6.74 9.50 -12.02
N ASN A 23 -7.87 9.68 -12.71
CA ASN A 23 -8.96 8.69 -12.73
C ASN A 23 -8.50 7.37 -13.34
N THR A 24 -7.71 7.42 -14.42
CA THR A 24 -7.22 6.20 -15.10
C THR A 24 -6.35 5.36 -14.17
N SER A 25 -5.41 5.99 -13.47
CA SER A 25 -4.53 5.32 -12.51
C SER A 25 -5.31 4.76 -11.33
N LEU A 26 -6.33 5.49 -10.86
CA LEU A 26 -7.18 5.04 -9.76
C LEU A 26 -8.05 3.84 -10.15
N GLN A 27 -8.67 3.86 -11.34
CA GLN A 27 -9.48 2.75 -11.84
C GLN A 27 -8.66 1.48 -12.04
N ASP A 28 -7.47 1.59 -12.64
CA ASP A 28 -6.53 0.47 -12.75
C ASP A 28 -6.15 -0.08 -11.36
N TRP A 29 -5.87 0.80 -10.40
CA TRP A 29 -5.53 0.38 -9.05
C TRP A 29 -6.69 -0.34 -8.35
N ILE A 30 -7.91 0.18 -8.46
CA ILE A 30 -9.13 -0.41 -7.90
C ILE A 30 -9.33 -1.82 -8.43
N ALA A 31 -9.31 -1.98 -9.76
CA ALA A 31 -9.54 -3.27 -10.42
C ALA A 31 -8.52 -4.34 -10.01
N ARG A 32 -7.27 -3.94 -9.73
CA ARG A 32 -6.20 -4.87 -9.34
C ARG A 32 -6.18 -5.20 -7.85
N ARG A 33 -6.69 -4.32 -6.98
CA ARG A 33 -6.39 -4.36 -5.53
C ARG A 33 -7.60 -4.47 -4.63
N LEU A 34 -8.77 -4.05 -5.07
CA LEU A 34 -9.99 -4.15 -4.29
C LEU A 34 -10.73 -5.45 -4.61
N ALA A 35 -11.25 -6.10 -3.56
CA ALA A 35 -12.17 -7.21 -3.76
C ALA A 35 -13.51 -6.65 -4.27
N PRO A 36 -14.21 -7.34 -5.19
CA PRO A 36 -15.52 -6.89 -5.67
C PRO A 36 -16.44 -6.52 -4.51
N GLU A 37 -17.17 -5.41 -4.65
CA GLU A 37 -18.18 -4.92 -3.69
C GLU A 37 -17.64 -4.63 -2.27
N CYS A 38 -16.32 -4.58 -2.06
CA CYS A 38 -15.78 -4.25 -0.75
C CYS A 38 -16.16 -2.83 -0.32
N GLU A 39 -16.40 -2.64 0.98
CA GLU A 39 -16.60 -1.30 1.55
C GLU A 39 -15.26 -0.57 1.71
N VAL A 40 -15.22 0.67 1.22
CA VAL A 40 -14.01 1.49 1.18
C VAL A 40 -14.22 2.76 1.98
N TYR A 41 -13.25 3.04 2.85
CA TYR A 41 -13.22 4.20 3.71
C TYR A 41 -12.12 5.16 3.26
N THR A 42 -12.44 6.44 3.06
CA THR A 42 -11.47 7.45 2.57
C THR A 42 -11.58 8.78 3.32
N ASP A 43 -10.61 9.67 3.10
CA ASP A 43 -10.56 11.03 3.67
C ASP A 43 -11.46 12.04 2.94
N GLY A 44 -12.26 11.61 1.96
CA GLY A 44 -13.24 12.46 1.27
C GLY A 44 -12.67 13.26 0.10
N LEU A 45 -11.43 13.01 -0.33
CA LEU A 45 -10.90 13.61 -1.55
C LEU A 45 -11.78 13.26 -2.77
N ALA A 46 -12.05 14.25 -3.61
CA ALA A 46 -13.00 14.14 -4.72
C ALA A 46 -12.64 13.05 -5.75
N CYS A 47 -11.35 12.70 -5.88
CA CYS A 47 -10.90 11.62 -6.75
C CYS A 47 -11.49 10.26 -6.35
N PHE A 48 -11.79 10.04 -5.07
CA PHE A 48 -12.26 8.76 -4.55
C PHE A 48 -13.74 8.49 -4.83
N ARG A 49 -14.52 9.46 -5.33
CA ARG A 49 -15.91 9.23 -5.78
C ARG A 49 -16.02 8.14 -6.85
N ARG A 50 -14.94 7.89 -7.60
CA ARG A 50 -14.85 6.82 -8.59
C ARG A 50 -14.94 5.41 -8.02
N LEU A 51 -14.82 5.24 -6.70
CA LEU A 51 -15.05 3.97 -6.03
C LEU A 51 -16.50 3.51 -6.19
N GLU A 52 -17.45 4.43 -6.14
CA GLU A 52 -18.88 4.15 -6.35
C GLU A 52 -19.14 3.75 -7.81
N ASP A 53 -18.53 4.45 -8.78
CA ASP A 53 -18.59 4.11 -10.21
C ASP A 53 -18.07 2.69 -10.49
N ALA A 54 -17.14 2.20 -9.66
CA ALA A 54 -16.56 0.86 -9.74
C ALA A 54 -17.36 -0.19 -8.94
N GLY A 55 -18.51 0.16 -8.37
CA GLY A 55 -19.39 -0.76 -7.64
C GLY A 55 -18.97 -1.02 -6.18
N HIS A 56 -18.15 -0.16 -5.59
CA HIS A 56 -17.77 -0.26 -4.17
C HIS A 56 -18.58 0.69 -3.30
N ALA A 57 -19.05 0.21 -2.15
CA ALA A 57 -19.61 1.09 -1.13
C ALA A 57 -18.53 2.05 -0.64
N HIS A 58 -18.81 3.35 -0.66
CA HIS A 58 -17.85 4.40 -0.32
C HIS A 58 -18.32 5.18 0.92
N THR A 59 -17.56 5.05 2.00
CA THR A 59 -17.79 5.79 3.24
C THR A 59 -16.70 6.84 3.40
N THR A 60 -17.09 8.12 3.44
CA THR A 60 -16.16 9.18 3.78
C THR A 60 -16.04 9.26 5.29
N LEU A 61 -14.80 9.22 5.79
CA LEU A 61 -14.50 9.47 7.19
C LEU A 61 -14.62 10.96 7.45
N ASP A 62 -15.85 11.45 7.60
CA ASP A 62 -16.09 12.85 7.93
C ASP A 62 -15.45 13.15 9.27
N THR A 63 -14.52 14.06 9.19
CA THR A 63 -13.70 14.46 10.28
C THR A 63 -13.55 15.94 10.10
N GLY A 64 -14.17 16.72 10.99
CA GLY A 64 -14.34 18.18 10.91
C GLY A 64 -13.06 19.01 10.92
N GLY A 65 -11.99 18.52 10.31
CA GLY A 65 -10.69 19.15 10.15
C GLY A 65 -9.72 18.88 11.30
N GLY A 66 -8.47 19.24 11.07
CA GLY A 66 -7.44 19.30 12.09
C GLY A 66 -7.07 17.95 12.71
N ARG A 67 -6.59 17.98 13.95
CA ARG A 67 -6.04 16.79 14.63
C ARG A 67 -7.12 15.75 14.96
N ALA A 68 -8.34 16.19 15.26
CA ALA A 68 -9.47 15.30 15.50
C ALA A 68 -9.74 14.38 14.29
N ALA A 69 -9.47 14.88 13.08
CA ALA A 69 -9.59 14.10 11.86
C ALA A 69 -8.66 12.91 11.75
N THR A 70 -7.48 13.06 12.34
CA THR A 70 -6.47 12.01 12.34
C THR A 70 -6.70 10.96 13.43
N GLU A 71 -7.67 11.16 14.33
CA GLU A 71 -7.93 10.29 15.49
C GLU A 71 -9.15 9.37 15.30
N THR A 72 -9.99 9.58 14.28
CA THR A 72 -11.09 8.66 13.96
C THR A 72 -10.58 7.24 13.70
N ALA A 73 -11.31 6.24 14.18
CA ALA A 73 -11.01 4.84 13.96
C ALA A 73 -10.86 4.56 12.45
N GLY A 74 -9.83 3.79 12.07
CA GLY A 74 -9.42 3.65 10.66
C GLY A 74 -8.42 4.73 10.19
N ALA A 75 -8.79 6.02 10.23
CA ALA A 75 -7.90 7.13 9.83
C ALA A 75 -6.62 7.19 10.68
N ARG A 76 -6.76 7.01 12.00
CA ARG A 76 -5.62 6.91 12.92
C ARG A 76 -4.64 5.81 12.54
N TRP A 77 -5.15 4.62 12.24
CA TRP A 77 -4.32 3.48 11.88
C TRP A 77 -3.64 3.68 10.53
N LEU A 78 -4.31 4.30 9.57
CA LEU A 78 -3.69 4.69 8.31
C LEU A 78 -2.49 5.63 8.56
N ASN A 79 -2.66 6.65 9.41
CA ASN A 79 -1.58 7.57 9.77
C ASN A 79 -0.41 6.85 10.48
N VAL A 80 -0.71 5.90 11.37
CA VAL A 80 0.32 5.07 12.01
C VAL A 80 1.08 4.22 10.98
N VAL A 81 0.37 3.58 10.04
CA VAL A 81 0.99 2.81 8.96
C VAL A 81 1.87 3.70 8.08
N LEU A 82 1.39 4.89 7.69
CA LEU A 82 2.17 5.85 6.91
C LEU A 82 3.42 6.34 7.67
N GLY A 83 3.29 6.60 8.97
CA GLY A 83 4.44 6.95 9.83
C GLY A 83 5.48 5.83 9.90
N ASN A 84 5.03 4.58 10.09
CA ASN A 84 5.90 3.41 10.11
C ASN A 84 6.57 3.17 8.76
N LEU A 85 5.85 3.38 7.65
CA LEU A 85 6.40 3.29 6.29
C LEU A 85 7.54 4.29 6.09
N LYS A 86 7.29 5.57 6.43
CA LYS A 86 8.30 6.63 6.31
C LYS A 86 9.55 6.29 7.13
N ARG A 87 9.37 5.86 8.38
CA ARG A 87 10.48 5.43 9.26
C ARG A 87 11.23 4.22 8.72
N ALA A 88 10.52 3.22 8.20
CA ALA A 88 11.15 2.03 7.64
C ALA A 88 12.01 2.37 6.41
N ILE A 89 11.51 3.23 5.52
CA ILE A 89 12.26 3.65 4.34
C ILE A 89 13.49 4.48 4.75
N SER A 90 13.31 5.51 5.58
CA SER A 90 14.42 6.37 6.01
C SER A 90 15.45 5.65 6.88
N GLY A 91 15.06 4.60 7.60
CA GLY A 91 15.97 3.81 8.44
C GLY A 91 16.80 2.79 7.66
N VAL A 92 16.27 2.24 6.56
CA VAL A 92 16.95 1.21 5.75
C VAL A 92 17.82 1.84 4.66
N TYR A 93 17.38 2.94 4.06
CA TYR A 93 18.00 3.53 2.89
C TYR A 93 18.70 4.85 3.23
N HIS A 94 20.01 4.91 2.99
CA HIS A 94 20.80 6.14 3.18
C HIS A 94 20.38 7.26 2.22
N ALA A 95 19.96 6.92 1.00
CA ALA A 95 19.40 7.84 0.02
C ALA A 95 18.19 7.21 -0.69
N ILE A 96 17.10 7.97 -0.79
CA ILE A 96 15.84 7.51 -1.41
C ILE A 96 15.82 7.94 -2.87
N ALA A 97 16.09 7.01 -3.79
CA ALA A 97 15.92 7.23 -5.22
C ALA A 97 14.52 6.78 -5.70
N GLN A 98 13.48 7.49 -5.24
CA GLN A 98 12.08 7.11 -5.49
C GLN A 98 11.75 6.90 -6.98
N GLY A 99 12.25 7.76 -7.86
CA GLY A 99 12.02 7.65 -9.31
C GLY A 99 12.52 6.34 -9.91
N LYS A 100 13.49 5.67 -9.26
CA LYS A 100 14.08 4.41 -9.74
C LYS A 100 13.62 3.19 -8.95
N TYR A 101 13.36 3.32 -7.64
CA TYR A 101 13.21 2.16 -6.76
C TYR A 101 11.96 2.19 -5.87
N ALA A 102 11.03 3.14 -6.06
CA ALA A 102 9.80 3.24 -5.27
C ALA A 102 9.06 1.89 -5.14
N ARG A 103 8.89 1.14 -6.24
CA ARG A 103 8.21 -0.17 -6.18
C ARG A 103 8.89 -1.16 -5.25
N ARG A 104 10.22 -1.16 -5.21
CA ARG A 104 11.01 -2.05 -4.33
C ARG A 104 10.88 -1.65 -2.87
N TYR A 105 11.06 -0.36 -2.60
CA TYR A 105 10.97 0.17 -1.23
C TYR A 105 9.58 -0.07 -0.64
N LEU A 106 8.53 0.24 -1.39
CA LEU A 106 7.15 0.07 -0.95
C LEU A 106 6.76 -1.41 -0.87
N GLY A 107 7.18 -2.23 -1.85
CA GLY A 107 6.93 -3.67 -1.85
C GLY A 107 7.58 -4.40 -0.69
N GLU A 108 8.83 -4.05 -0.35
CA GLU A 108 9.53 -4.58 0.82
C GLU A 108 8.81 -4.20 2.12
N ALA A 109 8.42 -2.93 2.28
CA ALA A 109 7.69 -2.47 3.45
C ALA A 109 6.34 -3.19 3.60
N ALA A 110 5.58 -3.35 2.51
CA ALA A 110 4.32 -4.09 2.50
C ALA A 110 4.54 -5.59 2.82
N TYR A 111 5.60 -6.20 2.27
CA TYR A 111 5.97 -7.60 2.54
C TYR A 111 6.22 -7.84 4.03
N ARG A 112 7.02 -6.97 4.67
CA ARG A 112 7.28 -7.04 6.12
C ARG A 112 6.01 -6.83 6.92
N PHE A 113 5.24 -5.79 6.59
CA PHE A 113 4.02 -5.47 7.33
C PHE A 113 2.99 -6.60 7.30
N ASN A 114 2.75 -7.18 6.12
CA ASN A 114 1.75 -8.23 5.92
C ASN A 114 2.14 -9.57 6.56
N ARG A 115 3.38 -9.70 7.05
CA ARG A 115 3.91 -10.93 7.69
C ARG A 115 4.46 -10.70 9.09
N ARG A 116 4.25 -9.51 9.66
CA ARG A 116 4.77 -9.13 11.00
C ARG A 116 4.33 -10.05 12.14
N PHE A 117 3.23 -10.79 11.97
CA PHE A 117 2.76 -11.80 12.93
C PHE A 117 3.26 -13.22 12.65
N ARG A 118 3.90 -13.45 11.50
CA ARG A 118 4.43 -14.76 11.06
C ARG A 118 5.89 -14.62 10.63
N LEU A 119 6.70 -14.00 11.49
CA LEU A 119 8.09 -13.64 11.18
C LEU A 119 8.94 -14.87 10.78
N ARG A 120 8.70 -16.01 11.44
CA ARG A 120 9.41 -17.29 11.15
C ARG A 120 9.21 -17.76 9.70
N GLU A 121 8.07 -17.41 9.08
CA GLU A 121 7.77 -17.80 7.70
C GLU A 121 8.38 -16.85 6.66
N MET A 122 8.89 -15.67 7.06
CA MET A 122 9.33 -14.66 6.10
C MET A 122 10.55 -15.11 5.29
N LEU A 123 11.58 -15.64 5.96
CA LEU A 123 12.82 -16.04 5.31
C LEU A 123 12.65 -17.29 4.43
N PRO A 124 12.02 -18.39 4.89
CA PRO A 124 11.79 -19.56 4.04
C PRO A 124 10.99 -19.25 2.77
N ARG A 125 10.00 -18.35 2.86
CA ARG A 125 9.21 -17.92 1.70
C ARG A 125 10.02 -17.08 0.73
N LEU A 126 10.92 -16.23 1.23
CA LEU A 126 11.82 -15.47 0.36
C LEU A 126 12.79 -16.41 -0.35
N ALA A 127 13.40 -17.36 0.37
CA ALA A 127 14.27 -18.38 -0.22
C ALA A 127 13.53 -19.20 -1.29
N THR A 128 12.29 -19.60 -1.02
CA THR A 128 11.45 -20.30 -2.01
C THR A 128 11.22 -19.46 -3.27
N ALA A 129 10.86 -18.18 -3.11
CA ALA A 129 10.67 -17.29 -4.24
C ALA A 129 11.97 -17.06 -5.05
N MET A 130 13.11 -16.97 -4.37
CA MET A 130 14.43 -16.87 -5.01
C MET A 130 14.73 -18.12 -5.84
N MET A 131 14.50 -19.32 -5.29
CA MET A 131 14.72 -20.59 -6.00
C MET A 131 13.80 -20.76 -7.22
N GLN A 132 12.62 -20.16 -7.19
CA GLN A 132 11.65 -20.19 -8.31
C GLN A 132 11.89 -19.08 -9.35
N SER A 133 12.75 -18.11 -9.06
CA SER A 133 13.02 -16.99 -9.96
C SER A 133 14.07 -17.37 -11.00
N THR A 134 13.86 -16.94 -12.25
CA THR A 134 14.90 -17.07 -13.29
C THR A 134 16.08 -16.14 -12.98
N PRO A 135 17.34 -16.56 -13.21
CA PRO A 135 18.50 -15.68 -13.09
C PRO A 135 18.30 -14.40 -13.90
N CYS A 136 18.59 -13.24 -13.29
CA CYS A 136 18.37 -11.94 -13.90
C CYS A 136 19.63 -11.07 -13.75
N PRO A 137 20.26 -10.62 -14.86
CA PRO A 137 21.42 -9.75 -14.80
C PRO A 137 21.13 -8.44 -14.06
N GLU A 138 22.13 -7.92 -13.33
CA GLU A 138 21.99 -6.67 -12.58
C GLU A 138 21.48 -5.49 -13.43
N PRO A 139 21.94 -5.26 -14.68
CA PRO A 139 21.42 -4.16 -15.50
C PRO A 139 19.91 -4.25 -15.74
N VAL A 140 19.40 -5.47 -15.99
CA VAL A 140 17.97 -5.73 -16.19
C VAL A 140 17.20 -5.47 -14.89
N LEU A 141 17.75 -5.92 -13.76
CA LEU A 141 17.17 -5.59 -12.45
C LEU A 141 17.12 -4.08 -12.25
N ARG A 142 18.19 -3.33 -12.53
CA ARG A 142 18.24 -1.88 -12.32
C ARG A 142 17.30 -1.10 -13.25
N ALA A 143 16.90 -1.67 -14.39
CA ALA A 143 15.99 -1.08 -15.36
C ALA A 143 14.50 -1.39 -15.09
N ALA A 144 14.18 -2.19 -14.06
CA ALA A 144 12.81 -2.58 -13.76
C ALA A 144 11.90 -1.37 -13.48
N SER A 145 10.72 -1.37 -14.12
CA SER A 145 9.72 -0.31 -13.96
C SER A 145 9.15 -0.27 -12.54
N ASN A 146 8.91 0.95 -12.05
CA ASN A 146 8.16 1.18 -10.83
C ASN A 146 6.67 0.83 -10.98
N PHE A 147 6.11 0.91 -12.18
CA PHE A 147 4.69 0.73 -12.41
C PHE A 147 4.38 -0.67 -12.95
N HIS A 148 3.20 -1.17 -12.62
CA HIS A 148 2.67 -2.38 -13.24
C HIS A 148 2.41 -2.10 -14.73
N GLY A 149 2.73 -3.10 -15.57
CA GLY A 149 2.49 -3.07 -17.01
C GLY A 149 1.02 -3.17 -17.34
#